data_AF-A0A3R5ZP36-F1
#
_entry.id   AF-A0A3R5ZP36-F1
#
_cell.length_a   1.000
_cell.length_b   1.000
_cell.length_c   1.000
_cell.angle_alpha   90.00
_cell.angle_beta   90.00
_cell.angle_gamma   90.00
#
_symmetry.space_group_name_H-M   'P 1'
#
loop_
_entity.id
_entity.type
_entity.pdbx_description
1 polymer ?
#
loop_
_entity_poly.entity_id
_entity_poly.type
_entity_poly.pdbx_seq_one_letter_code
_entity_poly.pdbx_strand_id
1 'polypeptide(L)'
;MLTSTFMIGFSILMTYALAIGACMAILQSEFLKKGYIWFYRILIALNVIGITVFIEKCFTVEKIRRENYFLIFASVSYVIFLVQLVWILAGSVKGRCNNQKMVPRETYDLKEEWLETEENIKICYTQKKNEEGFKGTIVFMHPDYYKSDLNGRVWYQNKRKKRLLGHIGKYDEISDFFVRAGYHTLRYDHSDIETQIPIQPVLQTINKVLKERNSGRVIVFCAGNINDFIGEIVEGLNPTELICIGITNRDTLNYINRLKERMPIFIGDFGDDPYCNV
;
A
#
# COMPACT_ATOMS: atom_id res chain seq x y z
N MET A 1 11.90 47.94 20.83
CA MET A 1 10.74 47.27 21.46
C MET A 1 9.84 46.58 20.44
N LEU A 2 9.21 47.30 19.49
CA LEU A 2 8.23 46.70 18.56
C LEU A 2 8.73 45.45 17.79
N THR A 3 9.99 45.49 17.33
CA THR A 3 10.64 44.39 16.63
C THR A 3 10.93 43.18 17.52
N SER A 4 11.28 43.38 18.80
CA SER A 4 11.58 42.27 19.72
C SER A 4 10.32 41.51 20.14
N THR A 5 9.26 42.22 20.53
CA THR A 5 7.98 41.60 20.91
C THR A 5 7.35 40.84 19.75
N PHE A 6 7.45 41.38 18.53
CA PHE A 6 6.96 40.73 17.31
C PHE A 6 7.75 39.45 17.01
N MET A 7 9.09 39.49 17.13
CA MET A 7 9.93 38.31 16.93
C MET A 7 9.67 37.21 17.97
N ILE A 8 9.42 37.58 19.23
CA ILE A 8 9.05 36.62 20.29
C ILE A 8 7.68 35.99 19.98
N GLY A 9 6.69 36.80 19.59
CA GLY A 9 5.37 36.29 19.22
C GLY A 9 5.39 35.38 17.98
N PHE A 10 6.19 35.74 16.99
CA PHE A 10 6.43 34.90 15.81
C PHE A 10 7.10 33.57 16.18
N SER A 11 8.12 33.60 17.04
CA SER A 11 8.79 32.38 17.54
C SER A 11 7.81 31.43 18.24
N ILE A 12 6.89 31.96 19.06
CA ILE A 12 5.84 31.17 19.71
C ILE A 12 4.96 30.48 18.65
N LEU A 13 4.43 31.23 17.67
CA LEU A 13 3.59 30.65 16.61
C LEU A 13 4.33 29.58 15.79
N MET A 14 5.62 29.79 15.52
CA MET A 14 6.45 28.81 14.82
C MET A 14 6.59 27.50 15.60
N THR A 15 6.70 27.52 16.93
CA THR A 15 6.78 26.28 17.73
C THR A 15 5.50 25.43 17.61
N TYR A 16 4.32 26.06 17.69
CA TYR A 16 3.05 25.36 17.51
C TYR A 16 2.88 24.84 16.07
N ALA A 17 3.25 25.64 15.07
CA ALA A 17 3.19 25.25 13.66
C ALA A 17 4.09 24.05 13.36
N LEU A 18 5.31 24.02 13.90
CA LEU A 18 6.25 22.90 13.75
C LEU A 18 5.71 21.62 14.40
N ALA A 19 5.11 21.71 15.59
CA ALA A 19 4.51 20.57 16.27
C ALA A 19 3.33 19.97 15.47
N ILE A 20 2.45 20.83 14.94
CA ILE A 20 1.34 20.42 14.08
C ILE A 20 1.87 19.80 12.79
N GLY A 21 2.85 20.43 12.14
CA GLY A 21 3.47 19.93 10.91
C GLY A 21 4.09 18.54 11.10
N ALA A 22 4.82 18.33 12.20
CA ALA A 22 5.41 17.04 12.54
C ALA A 22 4.32 15.96 12.78
N CYS A 23 3.22 16.30 13.46
CA CYS A 23 2.10 15.39 13.67
C CYS A 23 1.40 15.02 12.35
N MET A 24 1.19 16.00 11.46
CA MET A 24 0.58 15.78 10.14
C MET A 24 1.47 14.91 9.25
N ALA A 25 2.77 15.17 9.21
CA ALA A 25 3.74 14.36 8.46
C ALA A 25 3.76 12.90 8.94
N ILE A 26 3.65 12.68 10.25
CA ILE A 26 3.55 11.32 10.79
C ILE A 26 2.20 10.70 10.44
N LEU A 27 1.07 11.41 10.56
CA LEU A 27 -0.25 10.90 10.21
C LEU A 27 -0.40 10.52 8.73
N GLN A 28 0.39 11.10 7.82
CA GLN A 28 0.48 10.69 6.43
C GLN A 28 1.17 9.33 6.23
N SER A 29 1.88 8.81 7.25
CA SER A 29 2.46 7.48 7.20
C SER A 29 1.36 6.41 7.25
N GLU A 30 1.35 5.52 6.26
CA GLU A 30 0.38 4.42 6.14
C GLU A 30 0.46 3.38 7.28
N PHE A 31 1.50 3.44 8.12
CA PHE A 31 1.87 2.37 9.04
C PHE A 31 1.61 2.67 10.52
N LEU A 32 0.70 3.60 10.84
CA LEU A 32 0.36 3.94 12.24
C LEU A 32 -0.77 3.09 12.82
N LYS A 33 -0.54 2.59 14.03
CA LYS A 33 -1.58 1.95 14.83
C LYS A 33 -2.73 2.92 15.13
N LYS A 34 -3.97 2.42 15.13
CA LYS A 34 -5.20 3.21 15.37
C LYS A 34 -5.16 4.07 16.65
N GLY A 35 -4.57 3.55 17.73
CA GLY A 35 -4.39 4.31 18.99
C GLY A 35 -3.46 5.52 18.85
N TYR A 36 -2.42 5.41 18.02
CA TYR A 36 -1.48 6.50 17.77
C TYR A 36 -2.06 7.55 16.82
N ILE A 37 -2.90 7.14 15.85
CA ILE A 37 -3.67 8.08 15.02
C ILE A 37 -4.53 8.99 15.91
N TRP A 38 -5.23 8.40 16.89
CA TRP A 38 -6.03 9.16 17.84
C TRP A 38 -5.17 10.09 18.71
N PHE A 39 -4.02 9.61 19.19
CA PHE A 39 -3.05 10.40 19.96
C PHE A 39 -2.54 11.64 19.19
N TYR A 40 -2.11 11.49 17.93
CA TYR A 40 -1.62 12.62 17.13
C TYR A 40 -2.72 13.64 16.82
N ARG A 41 -3.97 13.20 16.61
CA ARG A 41 -5.10 14.12 16.43
C ARG A 41 -5.37 14.97 17.67
N ILE A 42 -5.23 14.39 18.86
CA ILE A 42 -5.34 15.13 20.13
C ILE A 42 -4.22 16.16 20.25
N LEU A 43 -2.98 15.78 19.93
CA LEU A 43 -1.85 16.71 19.95
C LEU A 43 -2.06 17.90 19.01
N ILE A 44 -2.57 17.67 17.80
CA ILE A 44 -2.91 18.75 16.87
C ILE A 44 -3.96 19.68 17.49
N ALA A 45 -5.05 19.12 18.04
CA ALA A 45 -6.11 19.91 18.65
C ALA A 45 -5.60 20.78 19.83
N LEU A 46 -4.74 20.22 20.69
CA LEU A 46 -4.14 20.96 21.81
C LEU A 46 -3.26 22.12 21.33
N ASN A 47 -2.48 21.93 20.26
CA ASN A 47 -1.66 23.00 19.69
C ASN A 47 -2.52 24.10 19.04
N VAL A 48 -3.63 23.74 18.38
CA VAL A 48 -4.59 24.72 17.82
C VAL A 48 -5.23 25.54 18.94
N ILE A 49 -5.66 24.91 20.03
CA ILE A 49 -6.20 25.61 21.21
C ILE A 49 -5.14 26.57 21.79
N GLY A 50 -3.88 26.13 21.89
CA GLY A 50 -2.77 26.95 22.35
C GLY A 50 -2.55 28.21 21.50
N ILE A 51 -2.62 28.07 20.16
CA ILE A 51 -2.56 29.20 19.22
C ILE A 51 -3.74 30.15 19.46
N THR A 52 -4.97 29.65 19.60
CA THR A 52 -6.15 30.49 19.80
C THR A 52 -6.04 31.30 21.09
N VAL A 53 -5.67 30.67 22.21
CA VAL A 53 -5.47 31.34 23.51
C VAL A 53 -4.36 32.39 23.40
N PHE A 54 -3.27 32.08 22.69
CA PHE A 54 -2.18 33.01 22.48
C PHE A 54 -2.63 34.26 21.70
N ILE A 55 -3.34 34.07 20.59
CA ILE A 55 -3.86 35.17 19.76
C ILE A 55 -4.82 36.04 20.57
N GLU A 56 -5.75 35.44 21.33
CA GLU A 56 -6.65 36.20 22.20
C GLU A 56 -5.87 37.08 23.19
N LYS A 57 -4.86 36.51 23.86
CA LYS A 57 -4.05 37.23 24.85
C LYS A 57 -3.15 38.30 24.23
N CYS A 58 -2.75 38.17 22.97
CA CYS A 58 -2.04 39.24 22.24
C CYS A 58 -2.86 40.54 22.17
N PHE A 59 -4.19 40.44 22.09
CA PHE A 59 -5.08 41.60 21.98
C PHE A 59 -5.54 42.14 23.35
N THR A 60 -5.58 41.31 24.40
CA THR A 60 -6.11 41.72 25.71
C THR A 60 -5.04 42.21 26.71
N VAL A 61 -3.75 41.91 26.50
CA VAL A 61 -2.70 42.26 27.47
C VAL A 61 -2.31 43.74 27.37
N GLU A 62 -2.36 44.43 28.52
CA GLU A 62 -1.94 45.82 28.69
C GLU A 62 -0.52 46.08 28.16
N LYS A 63 -0.36 47.22 27.48
CA LYS A 63 0.85 47.58 26.72
C LYS A 63 2.13 47.61 27.56
N ILE A 64 2.01 47.88 28.86
CA ILE A 64 3.14 48.06 29.80
C ILE A 64 3.71 46.72 30.32
N ARG A 65 2.92 45.64 30.36
CA ARG A 65 3.35 44.32 30.87
C ARG A 65 3.57 43.29 29.75
N ARG A 66 3.46 43.73 28.50
CA ARG A 66 3.40 42.90 27.31
C ARG A 66 4.66 42.08 27.07
N GLU A 67 5.84 42.68 27.15
CA GLU A 67 7.12 41.99 26.89
C GLU A 67 7.40 40.87 27.90
N ASN A 68 7.23 41.14 29.20
CA ASN A 68 7.39 40.13 30.24
C ASN A 68 6.38 38.98 30.10
N TYR A 69 5.13 39.29 29.72
CA TYR A 69 4.13 38.26 29.45
C TYR A 69 4.54 37.37 28.27
N PHE A 70 4.96 37.97 27.14
CA PHE A 70 5.41 37.21 25.96
C PHE A 70 6.65 36.37 26.24
N LEU A 71 7.59 36.86 27.06
CA LEU A 71 8.78 36.09 27.44
C LEU A 71 8.41 34.86 28.28
N ILE A 72 7.58 35.02 29.32
CA ILE A 72 7.11 33.90 30.14
C ILE A 72 6.33 32.90 29.28
N PHE A 73 5.44 33.39 28.43
CA PHE A 73 4.65 32.54 27.54
C PHE A 73 5.52 31.80 26.51
N ALA A 74 6.57 32.45 25.98
CA ALA A 74 7.55 31.83 25.10
C ALA A 74 8.31 30.72 25.81
N SER A 75 8.81 30.97 27.03
CA SER A 75 9.51 29.96 27.81
C SER A 75 8.63 28.75 28.10
N VAL A 76 7.37 28.97 28.51
CA VAL A 76 6.41 27.89 28.75
C VAL A 76 6.09 27.12 27.46
N SER A 77 5.81 27.82 26.36
CA SER A 77 5.51 27.20 25.06
C SER A 77 6.70 26.38 24.54
N TYR A 78 7.92 26.85 24.75
CA TYR A 78 9.13 26.14 24.36
C TYR A 78 9.33 24.85 25.16
N VAL A 79 9.08 24.87 26.47
CA VAL A 79 9.15 23.66 27.31
C VAL A 79 8.09 22.64 26.88
N ILE A 80 6.85 23.10 26.65
CA ILE A 80 5.77 22.24 26.14
C ILE A 80 6.16 21.63 24.79
N PHE A 81 6.73 22.43 23.89
CA PHE A 81 7.20 21.96 22.59
C PHE A 81 8.26 20.87 22.72
N LEU A 82 9.25 21.02 23.60
CA LEU A 82 10.29 20.00 23.82
C LEU A 82 9.69 18.68 24.33
N VAL A 83 8.74 18.74 25.27
CA VAL A 83 8.05 17.54 25.78
C VAL A 83 7.23 16.87 24.67
N GLN A 84 6.50 17.67 23.89
CA GLN A 84 5.74 17.16 22.75
C GLN A 84 6.65 16.52 21.70
N LEU A 85 7.80 17.13 21.40
CA LEU A 85 8.76 16.60 20.42
C LEU A 85 9.27 15.22 20.85
N VAL A 86 9.57 15.02 22.13
CA VAL A 86 9.93 13.69 22.67
C VAL A 86 8.79 12.69 22.50
N TRP A 87 7.55 13.09 22.77
CA TRP A 87 6.39 12.20 22.63
C TRP A 87 6.07 11.87 21.16
N ILE A 88 6.22 12.85 20.26
CA ILE A 88 6.06 12.68 18.82
C ILE A 88 7.11 11.70 18.28
N LEU A 89 8.38 11.85 18.67
CA LEU A 89 9.45 10.95 18.27
C LEU A 89 9.27 9.54 18.86
N ALA A 90 8.99 9.43 20.16
CA ALA A 90 8.75 8.15 20.81
C ALA A 90 7.52 7.43 20.24
N GLY A 91 6.46 8.18 19.94
CA GLY A 91 5.25 7.68 19.31
C GLY A 91 5.47 7.28 17.85
N SER A 92 6.38 7.93 17.13
CA SER A 92 6.73 7.55 15.75
C SER A 92 7.44 6.20 15.73
N VAL A 93 8.35 5.95 16.68
CA VAL A 93 9.06 4.66 16.79
C VAL A 93 8.14 3.54 17.29
N LYS A 94 7.37 3.77 18.36
CA LYS A 94 6.50 2.72 18.97
C LYS A 94 5.15 2.54 18.27
N GLY A 95 4.66 3.58 17.61
CA GLY A 95 3.38 3.64 16.91
C GLY A 95 3.41 3.04 15.52
N ARG A 96 4.61 2.84 14.94
CA ARG A 96 4.79 2.02 13.74
C ARG A 96 4.23 0.61 14.01
N CYS A 97 3.35 0.16 13.12
CA CYS A 97 2.98 -1.23 13.02
C CYS A 97 4.26 -2.01 12.69
N ASN A 98 4.69 -2.88 13.60
CA ASN A 98 5.93 -3.65 13.49
C ASN A 98 5.83 -4.79 12.45
N ASN A 99 4.97 -4.65 11.45
CA ASN A 99 4.62 -5.73 10.55
C ASN A 99 5.59 -5.90 9.38
N GLN A 100 6.63 -5.07 9.26
CA GLN A 100 7.67 -5.32 8.28
C GLN A 100 9.05 -4.98 8.86
N LYS A 101 9.65 -5.96 9.56
CA LYS A 101 11.00 -6.33 9.10
C LYS A 101 10.80 -6.76 7.65
N MET A 102 11.48 -6.12 6.70
CA MET A 102 11.72 -6.78 5.41
C MET A 102 12.57 -8.00 5.75
N VAL A 103 11.89 -9.12 5.97
CA VAL A 103 12.50 -10.44 6.09
C VAL A 103 12.72 -10.88 4.64
N PRO A 104 13.93 -11.27 4.23
CA PRO A 104 14.13 -11.97 2.96
C PRO A 104 13.09 -13.09 2.87
N ARG A 105 12.42 -13.25 1.75
CA ARG A 105 11.22 -14.10 1.60
C ARG A 105 11.46 -15.62 1.74
N GLU A 106 12.60 -16.01 2.28
CA GLU A 106 12.74 -17.32 2.93
C GLU A 106 12.02 -17.29 4.28
N THR A 107 10.69 -17.33 4.27
CA THR A 107 9.97 -17.78 5.46
C THR A 107 10.22 -19.28 5.64
N TYR A 108 10.11 -19.80 6.86
CA TYR A 108 10.46 -21.20 7.18
C TYR A 108 9.78 -22.23 6.25
N ASP A 109 8.63 -21.90 5.66
CA ASP A 109 7.80 -22.81 4.86
C ASP A 109 7.76 -22.50 3.35
N LEU A 110 8.33 -21.39 2.87
CA LEU A 110 8.25 -20.96 1.47
C LEU A 110 9.60 -21.02 0.74
N LYS A 111 9.57 -21.36 -0.56
CA LYS A 111 10.70 -21.34 -1.48
C LYS A 111 10.36 -20.43 -2.65
N GLU A 112 11.26 -19.49 -2.96
CA GLU A 112 11.19 -18.64 -4.14
C GLU A 112 12.34 -18.99 -5.09
N GLU A 113 12.06 -19.07 -6.38
CA GLU A 113 13.02 -19.40 -7.42
C GLU A 113 12.88 -18.39 -8.56
N TRP A 114 14.00 -17.77 -8.93
CA TRP A 114 14.09 -16.85 -10.05
C TRP A 114 14.63 -17.60 -11.27
N LEU A 115 13.83 -17.64 -12.32
CA LEU A 115 14.17 -18.25 -13.59
C LEU A 115 14.57 -17.13 -14.55
N GLU A 116 15.84 -17.11 -14.90
CA GLU A 116 16.35 -16.25 -15.96
C GLU A 116 15.92 -16.84 -17.30
N THR A 117 15.30 -16.02 -18.15
CA THR A 117 14.90 -16.42 -19.49
C THR A 117 15.72 -15.66 -20.53
N GLU A 118 15.73 -16.15 -21.77
CA GLU A 118 16.53 -15.55 -22.86
C GLU A 118 16.03 -14.15 -23.25
N GLU A 119 14.78 -13.84 -22.90
CA GLU A 119 14.17 -12.52 -23.06
C GLU A 119 14.41 -11.67 -21.79
N ASN A 120 14.26 -10.35 -21.85
CA ASN A 120 14.38 -9.42 -20.70
C ASN A 120 13.29 -9.65 -19.60
N ILE A 121 12.71 -10.85 -19.56
CA ILE A 121 11.64 -11.30 -18.70
C ILE A 121 12.23 -12.28 -17.68
N LYS A 122 12.11 -11.97 -16.40
CA LYS A 122 12.46 -12.84 -15.30
C LYS A 122 11.20 -13.44 -14.73
N ILE A 123 11.19 -14.74 -14.47
CA ILE A 123 10.03 -15.39 -13.84
C ILE A 123 10.36 -15.66 -12.38
N CYS A 124 9.48 -15.21 -11.50
CA CYS A 124 9.53 -15.52 -10.08
C CYS A 124 8.48 -16.59 -9.78
N TYR A 125 8.95 -17.75 -9.35
CA TYR A 125 8.13 -18.88 -8.96
C TYR A 125 8.19 -19.09 -7.45
N THR A 126 7.03 -19.14 -6.80
CA THR A 126 6.94 -19.30 -5.34
C THR A 126 6.10 -20.53 -5.00
N GLN A 127 6.63 -21.38 -4.13
CA GLN A 127 5.97 -22.59 -3.66
C GLN A 127 6.27 -22.87 -2.18
N LYS A 128 5.59 -23.85 -1.58
CA LYS A 128 6.01 -24.37 -0.28
C LYS A 128 7.29 -25.18 -0.41
N LYS A 129 8.12 -25.19 0.64
CA LYS A 129 9.30 -26.07 0.72
C LYS A 129 8.89 -27.55 0.73
N ASN A 130 7.77 -27.87 1.36
CA ASN A 130 7.18 -29.20 1.37
C ASN A 130 6.03 -29.23 0.36
N GLU A 131 6.11 -30.08 -0.66
CA GLU A 131 5.17 -30.15 -1.79
C GLU A 131 3.83 -30.86 -1.44
N GLU A 132 3.46 -30.94 -0.16
CA GLU A 132 2.22 -31.61 0.25
C GLU A 132 0.98 -30.76 -0.07
N GLY A 133 0.03 -31.36 -0.79
CA GLY A 133 -1.28 -30.78 -1.05
C GLY A 133 -1.30 -29.71 -2.14
N PHE A 134 -0.49 -29.88 -3.20
CA PHE A 134 -0.52 -29.02 -4.39
C PHE A 134 -1.92 -28.97 -5.03
N LYS A 135 -2.45 -27.76 -5.19
CA LYS A 135 -3.79 -27.51 -5.74
C LYS A 135 -3.79 -26.95 -7.16
N GLY A 136 -2.63 -26.52 -7.66
CA GLY A 136 -2.50 -25.83 -8.95
C GLY A 136 -1.59 -24.61 -8.87
N THR A 137 -1.31 -24.03 -10.03
CA THR A 137 -0.46 -22.84 -10.18
C THR A 137 -1.33 -21.62 -10.46
N ILE A 138 -1.14 -20.55 -9.68
CA ILE A 138 -1.74 -19.24 -9.92
C ILE A 138 -0.72 -18.36 -10.63
N VAL A 139 -1.05 -17.93 -11.85
CA VAL A 139 -0.26 -16.98 -12.63
C VAL A 139 -0.80 -15.57 -12.35
N PHE A 140 0.05 -14.71 -11.81
CA PHE A 140 -0.25 -13.31 -11.61
C PHE A 140 0.13 -12.54 -12.87
N MET A 141 -0.89 -12.11 -13.60
CA MET A 141 -0.74 -11.19 -14.71
C MET A 141 -0.83 -9.78 -14.14
N HIS A 142 0.31 -9.15 -13.93
CA HIS A 142 0.38 -7.75 -13.54
C HIS A 142 0.76 -6.93 -14.78
N PRO A 143 0.07 -5.82 -15.08
CA PRO A 143 0.59 -4.92 -16.10
C PRO A 143 1.86 -4.29 -15.54
N ASP A 144 3.01 -4.79 -15.99
CA ASP A 144 4.19 -3.95 -16.09
C ASP A 144 3.75 -2.73 -16.93
N TYR A 145 4.01 -1.53 -16.43
CA TYR A 145 3.64 -0.25 -17.07
C TYR A 145 2.17 0.19 -17.02
N TYR A 146 1.64 0.40 -15.83
CA TYR A 146 0.94 1.67 -15.63
C TYR A 146 1.49 2.38 -14.41
N LYS A 147 1.95 3.62 -14.62
CA LYS A 147 2.17 4.65 -13.59
C LYS A 147 0.91 4.97 -12.76
N SER A 148 -0.18 4.24 -12.95
CA SER A 148 -1.23 4.12 -11.95
C SER A 148 -0.83 2.97 -11.04
N ASP A 149 -0.19 3.29 -9.94
CA ASP A 149 -0.24 2.45 -8.75
C ASP A 149 -1.69 1.97 -8.61
N LEU A 150 -1.97 0.71 -8.93
CA LEU A 150 -3.24 0.11 -8.56
C LEU A 150 -3.18 -0.03 -7.03
N ASN A 151 -3.47 1.08 -6.35
CA ASN A 151 -3.52 1.23 -4.90
C ASN A 151 -4.83 0.65 -4.36
N GLY A 152 -5.17 -0.55 -4.81
CA GLY A 152 -6.31 -1.29 -4.33
C GLY A 152 -5.91 -2.23 -3.18
N ARG A 153 -6.89 -2.54 -2.33
CA ARG A 153 -6.82 -3.64 -1.37
C ARG A 153 -7.65 -4.79 -1.91
N VAL A 154 -7.05 -5.97 -2.03
CA VAL A 154 -7.80 -7.19 -2.35
C VAL A 154 -8.38 -7.74 -1.06
N TRP A 155 -9.70 -7.91 -1.03
CA TRP A 155 -10.39 -8.50 0.10
C TRP A 155 -11.07 -9.79 -0.33
N TYR A 156 -11.06 -10.79 0.54
CA TYR A 156 -11.93 -11.95 0.39
C TYR A 156 -12.95 -11.99 1.52
N GLN A 157 -14.17 -12.40 1.17
CA GLN A 157 -15.24 -12.59 2.12
C GLN A 157 -15.20 -14.03 2.64
N ASN A 158 -14.85 -14.22 3.91
CA ASN A 158 -14.97 -15.51 4.58
C ASN A 158 -16.23 -15.52 5.44
N LYS A 159 -17.27 -16.21 4.97
CA LYS A 159 -18.60 -16.22 5.60
C LYS A 159 -19.13 -14.79 5.76
N ARG A 160 -19.09 -14.24 6.98
CA ARG A 160 -19.53 -12.87 7.33
C ARG A 160 -18.38 -11.89 7.61
N LYS A 161 -17.12 -12.30 7.46
CA LYS A 161 -15.96 -11.45 7.74
C LYS A 161 -15.19 -11.14 6.46
N LYS A 162 -15.06 -9.85 6.15
CA LYS A 162 -14.15 -9.34 5.11
C LYS A 162 -12.72 -9.43 5.64
N ARG A 163 -11.83 -10.09 4.91
CA ARG A 163 -10.40 -10.27 5.27
C ARG A 163 -9.53 -9.72 4.15
N LEU A 164 -8.51 -8.94 4.53
CA LEU A 164 -7.53 -8.41 3.59
C LEU A 164 -6.64 -9.56 3.11
N LEU A 165 -6.51 -9.74 1.80
CA LEU A 165 -5.53 -10.64 1.18
C LEU A 165 -4.19 -9.94 1.00
N GLY A 166 -4.19 -8.68 0.59
CA GLY A 166 -2.99 -7.89 0.36
C GLY A 166 -3.29 -6.69 -0.52
N HIS A 167 -2.24 -5.93 -0.83
CA HIS A 167 -2.30 -4.83 -1.80
C HIS A 167 -2.00 -5.34 -3.22
N ILE A 168 -2.72 -4.85 -4.25
CA ILE A 168 -2.49 -5.31 -5.64
C ILE A 168 -1.06 -5.04 -6.09
N GLY A 169 -0.49 -3.89 -5.72
CA GLY A 169 0.91 -3.55 -6.00
C GLY A 169 1.95 -4.35 -5.18
N LYS A 170 1.52 -5.26 -4.29
CA LYS A 170 2.41 -6.10 -3.49
C LYS A 170 2.10 -7.58 -3.72
N TYR A 171 2.57 -8.10 -4.86
CA TYR A 171 2.48 -9.53 -5.20
C TYR A 171 2.82 -10.42 -4.01
N ASP A 172 3.89 -10.09 -3.27
CA ASP A 172 4.42 -10.94 -2.20
C ASP A 172 3.35 -11.25 -1.13
N GLU A 173 2.51 -10.27 -0.77
CA GLU A 173 1.46 -10.44 0.23
C GLU A 173 0.36 -11.40 -0.24
N ILE A 174 -0.08 -11.22 -1.48
CA ILE A 174 -1.16 -12.03 -2.08
C ILE A 174 -0.65 -13.44 -2.38
N SER A 175 0.56 -13.55 -2.92
CA SER A 175 1.21 -14.81 -3.25
C SER A 175 1.43 -15.66 -1.99
N ASP A 176 1.96 -15.09 -0.90
CA ASP A 176 2.14 -15.81 0.36
C ASP A 176 0.84 -16.44 0.89
N PHE A 177 -0.28 -15.72 0.77
CA PHE A 177 -1.59 -16.26 1.15
C PHE A 177 -1.95 -17.51 0.35
N PHE A 178 -1.81 -17.46 -0.98
CA PHE A 178 -2.13 -18.59 -1.84
C PHE A 178 -1.17 -19.76 -1.68
N VAL A 179 0.12 -19.48 -1.52
CA VAL A 179 1.11 -20.53 -1.29
C VAL A 179 0.83 -21.26 0.01
N ARG A 180 0.53 -20.53 1.10
CA ARG A 180 0.09 -21.15 2.37
C ARG A 180 -1.19 -21.99 2.21
N ALA A 181 -2.08 -21.61 1.31
CA ALA A 181 -3.30 -22.35 0.97
C ALA A 181 -3.07 -23.61 0.09
N GLY A 182 -1.84 -23.85 -0.40
CA GLY A 182 -1.46 -25.03 -1.17
C GLY A 182 -1.36 -24.80 -2.69
N TYR A 183 -1.33 -23.55 -3.15
CA TYR A 183 -1.07 -23.23 -4.54
C TYR A 183 0.41 -22.94 -4.77
N HIS A 184 0.88 -23.08 -6.00
CA HIS A 184 2.12 -22.42 -6.42
C HIS A 184 1.74 -21.09 -7.07
N THR A 185 2.63 -20.12 -7.04
CA THR A 185 2.37 -18.81 -7.65
C THR A 185 3.51 -18.44 -8.58
N LEU A 186 3.16 -17.87 -9.72
CA LEU A 186 4.10 -17.45 -10.75
C LEU A 186 3.81 -15.99 -11.07
N ARG A 187 4.84 -15.14 -11.05
CA ARG A 187 4.82 -13.81 -11.69
C ARG A 187 5.97 -13.70 -12.68
N TYR A 188 5.83 -12.77 -13.60
CA TYR A 188 6.95 -12.25 -14.37
C TYR A 188 7.37 -10.89 -13.81
N ASP A 189 8.60 -10.52 -14.10
CA ASP A 189 9.25 -9.26 -13.80
C ASP A 189 10.11 -8.90 -15.02
N HIS A 190 10.42 -7.63 -15.22
CA HIS A 190 11.28 -7.17 -16.32
C HIS A 190 12.56 -6.56 -15.77
N SER A 191 13.67 -6.76 -16.48
CA SER A 191 14.94 -6.13 -16.11
C SER A 191 14.97 -4.62 -16.37
N ASP A 192 14.13 -4.11 -17.27
CA ASP A 192 14.07 -2.71 -17.68
C ASP A 192 12.65 -2.15 -17.48
N ILE A 193 12.53 -1.14 -16.62
CA ILE A 193 11.29 -0.46 -16.21
C ILE A 193 10.91 0.71 -17.13
N GLU A 194 11.62 0.93 -18.24
CA GLU A 194 11.24 1.89 -19.28
C GLU A 194 10.78 1.27 -20.61
N THR A 195 11.08 -0.01 -20.86
CA THR A 195 10.70 -0.75 -22.07
C THR A 195 9.34 -1.48 -21.95
N GLN A 196 8.35 -1.04 -22.74
CA GLN A 196 7.10 -1.81 -22.92
C GLN A 196 7.37 -3.14 -23.61
N ILE A 197 7.07 -4.25 -22.94
CA ILE A 197 7.16 -5.59 -23.51
C ILE A 197 5.78 -5.96 -24.06
N PRO A 198 5.66 -6.39 -25.34
CA PRO A 198 4.40 -6.91 -25.84
C PRO A 198 3.94 -8.12 -25.01
N ILE A 199 2.63 -8.28 -24.84
CA ILE A 199 2.11 -9.37 -23.99
C ILE A 199 2.45 -10.77 -24.55
N GLN A 200 2.60 -10.91 -25.86
CA GLN A 200 2.82 -12.20 -26.51
C GLN A 200 4.12 -12.92 -26.06
N PRO A 201 5.31 -12.27 -26.10
CA PRO A 201 6.53 -12.81 -25.49
C PRO A 201 6.37 -13.26 -24.03
N VAL A 202 5.68 -12.44 -23.22
CA VAL A 202 5.38 -12.76 -21.81
C VAL A 202 4.58 -14.06 -21.70
N LEU A 203 3.50 -14.18 -22.48
CA LEU A 203 2.64 -15.38 -22.46
C LEU A 203 3.40 -16.63 -22.94
N GLN A 204 4.25 -16.52 -23.96
CA GLN A 204 5.08 -17.62 -24.44
C GLN A 204 6.05 -18.11 -23.36
N THR A 205 6.72 -17.17 -22.71
CA THR A 205 7.67 -17.46 -21.62
C THR A 205 6.97 -18.10 -20.42
N ILE A 206 5.82 -17.55 -19.98
CA ILE A 206 5.04 -18.15 -18.89
C ILE A 206 4.57 -19.56 -19.26
N ASN A 207 4.04 -19.76 -20.47
CA ASN A 207 3.54 -21.07 -20.91
C ASN A 207 4.65 -22.12 -20.94
N LYS A 208 5.88 -21.75 -21.34
CA LYS A 208 7.05 -22.63 -21.27
C LYS A 208 7.31 -23.09 -19.83
N VAL A 209 7.34 -22.16 -18.87
CA VAL A 209 7.54 -22.49 -17.45
C VAL A 209 6.40 -23.35 -16.89
N LEU A 210 5.14 -23.05 -17.24
CA LEU A 210 3.99 -23.84 -16.79
C LEU A 210 4.06 -25.30 -17.25
N LYS A 211 4.51 -25.52 -18.50
CA LYS A 211 4.74 -26.86 -19.06
C LYS A 211 5.89 -27.59 -18.38
N GLU A 212 7.03 -26.92 -18.18
CA GLU A 212 8.21 -27.47 -17.50
C GLU A 212 7.89 -27.88 -16.05
N ARG A 213 7.03 -27.12 -15.36
CA ARG A 213 6.60 -27.40 -13.98
C ARG A 213 5.41 -28.36 -13.88
N ASN A 214 4.89 -28.87 -15.00
CA ASN A 214 3.71 -29.74 -15.06
C ASN A 214 2.53 -29.23 -14.23
N SER A 215 2.20 -27.94 -14.40
CA SER A 215 1.32 -27.20 -13.48
C SER A 215 -0.12 -27.72 -13.39
N GLY A 216 -0.57 -28.57 -14.33
CA GLY A 216 -1.90 -29.19 -14.33
C GLY A 216 -3.02 -28.15 -14.33
N ARG A 217 -3.52 -27.80 -13.13
CA ARG A 217 -4.53 -26.76 -12.93
C ARG A 217 -3.85 -25.37 -12.94
N VAL A 218 -4.14 -24.59 -13.97
CA VAL A 218 -3.64 -23.22 -14.14
C VAL A 218 -4.78 -22.23 -13.85
N ILE A 219 -4.56 -21.34 -12.89
CA ILE A 219 -5.48 -20.26 -12.54
C ILE A 219 -4.79 -18.96 -12.93
N VAL A 220 -5.44 -18.09 -13.70
CA VAL A 220 -4.84 -16.80 -14.06
C VAL A 220 -5.53 -15.68 -13.30
N PHE A 221 -4.73 -14.88 -12.62
CA PHE A 221 -5.14 -13.73 -11.82
C PHE A 221 -4.81 -12.45 -12.58
N CYS A 222 -5.84 -11.74 -13.03
CA CYS A 222 -5.78 -10.49 -13.76
C CYS A 222 -6.33 -9.35 -12.89
N ALA A 223 -5.56 -8.26 -12.73
CA ALA A 223 -5.99 -7.09 -11.97
C ALA A 223 -5.77 -5.79 -12.76
N GLY A 224 -6.81 -4.96 -12.85
CA GLY A 224 -6.78 -3.67 -13.53
C GLY A 224 -6.71 -3.78 -15.06
N ASN A 225 -5.88 -2.94 -15.70
CA ASN A 225 -5.86 -2.79 -17.16
C ASN A 225 -5.44 -4.07 -17.92
N ILE A 226 -4.73 -5.00 -17.27
CA ILE A 226 -4.37 -6.27 -17.89
C ILE A 226 -5.58 -7.12 -18.31
N ASN A 227 -6.76 -6.85 -17.72
CA ASN A 227 -8.00 -7.48 -18.14
C ASN A 227 -8.34 -7.18 -19.61
N ASP A 228 -7.88 -6.07 -20.19
CA ASP A 228 -8.15 -5.75 -21.59
C ASP A 228 -7.46 -6.72 -22.56
N PHE A 229 -6.42 -7.43 -22.10
CA PHE A 229 -5.72 -8.47 -22.86
C PHE A 229 -6.20 -9.88 -22.52
N ILE A 230 -7.39 -10.03 -21.93
CA ILE A 230 -7.89 -11.32 -21.46
C ILE A 230 -8.05 -12.33 -22.60
N GLY A 231 -8.31 -11.88 -23.84
CA GLY A 231 -8.37 -12.74 -25.01
C GLY A 231 -7.03 -13.40 -25.29
N GLU A 232 -5.96 -12.61 -25.40
CA GLU A 232 -4.60 -13.09 -25.60
C GLU A 232 -4.16 -14.00 -24.45
N ILE A 233 -4.50 -13.64 -23.21
CA ILE A 233 -4.16 -14.41 -22.02
C ILE A 233 -4.81 -15.80 -22.05
N VAL A 234 -6.10 -15.87 -22.39
CA VAL A 234 -6.84 -17.14 -22.46
C VAL A 234 -6.28 -18.01 -23.58
N GLU A 235 -5.98 -17.43 -24.74
CA GLU A 235 -5.40 -18.17 -25.87
C GLU A 235 -3.96 -18.63 -25.57
N GLY A 236 -3.14 -17.79 -24.95
CA GLY A 236 -1.73 -18.05 -24.69
C GLY A 236 -1.46 -19.02 -23.55
N LEU A 237 -2.27 -18.98 -22.48
CA LEU A 237 -2.07 -19.77 -21.26
C LEU A 237 -3.07 -20.92 -21.09
N ASN A 238 -4.19 -20.90 -21.81
CA ASN A 238 -5.28 -21.88 -21.70
C ASN A 238 -5.67 -22.20 -20.24
N PRO A 239 -6.08 -21.19 -19.45
CA PRO A 239 -6.33 -21.35 -18.03
C PRO A 239 -7.54 -22.24 -17.75
N THR A 240 -7.48 -22.96 -16.63
CA THR A 240 -8.63 -23.70 -16.09
C THR A 240 -9.62 -22.79 -15.38
N GLU A 241 -9.14 -21.70 -14.78
CA GLU A 241 -9.96 -20.73 -14.05
C GLU A 241 -9.38 -19.32 -14.18
N LEU A 242 -10.25 -18.32 -14.09
CA LEU A 242 -9.86 -16.90 -14.12
C LEU A 242 -10.29 -16.18 -12.85
N ILE A 243 -9.45 -15.27 -12.38
CA ILE A 243 -9.76 -14.29 -11.36
C ILE A 243 -9.52 -12.92 -11.97
N CYS A 244 -10.58 -12.16 -12.21
CA CYS A 244 -10.52 -10.83 -12.84
C CYS A 244 -10.96 -9.77 -11.83
N ILE A 245 -10.08 -8.84 -11.49
CA ILE A 245 -10.35 -7.77 -10.52
C ILE A 245 -10.21 -6.40 -11.17
N GLY A 246 -11.14 -5.49 -10.88
CA GLY A 246 -11.04 -4.08 -11.29
C GLY A 246 -11.19 -3.90 -12.81
N ILE A 247 -12.19 -4.55 -13.40
CA ILE A 247 -12.51 -4.42 -14.82
C ILE A 247 -13.23 -3.08 -15.04
N THR A 248 -12.58 -2.16 -15.74
CA THR A 248 -13.13 -0.83 -16.04
C THR A 248 -13.78 -0.75 -17.42
N ASN A 249 -13.31 -1.55 -18.38
CA ASN A 249 -13.81 -1.57 -19.75
C ASN A 249 -15.05 -2.47 -19.90
N ARG A 250 -16.13 -1.91 -20.44
CA ARG A 250 -17.41 -2.62 -20.63
C ARG A 250 -17.33 -3.73 -21.67
N ASP A 251 -16.56 -3.56 -22.74
CA ASP A 251 -16.41 -4.57 -23.79
C ASP A 251 -15.60 -5.77 -23.27
N THR A 252 -14.56 -5.49 -22.49
CA THR A 252 -13.78 -6.49 -21.74
C THR A 252 -14.69 -7.28 -20.79
N LEU A 253 -15.54 -6.60 -20.02
CA LEU A 253 -16.50 -7.25 -19.12
C LEU A 253 -17.50 -8.14 -19.90
N ASN A 254 -18.01 -7.67 -21.04
CA ASN A 254 -18.91 -8.44 -21.90
C ASN A 254 -18.21 -9.69 -22.46
N TYR A 255 -16.94 -9.58 -22.85
CA TYR A 255 -16.14 -10.72 -23.29
C TYR A 255 -15.93 -11.73 -22.15
N ILE A 256 -15.53 -11.27 -20.96
CA ILE A 256 -15.35 -12.13 -19.78
C ILE A 256 -16.66 -12.83 -19.39
N ASN A 257 -17.81 -12.14 -19.47
CA ASN A 257 -19.10 -12.76 -19.20
C ASN A 257 -19.45 -13.88 -20.19
N ARG A 258 -19.04 -13.78 -21.46
CA ARG A 258 -19.17 -14.90 -22.42
C ARG A 258 -18.24 -16.06 -22.08
N LEU A 259 -17.04 -15.78 -21.57
CA LEU A 259 -16.10 -16.83 -21.15
C LEU A 259 -16.59 -17.64 -19.94
N LYS A 260 -17.45 -17.06 -19.08
CA LYS A 260 -18.06 -17.78 -17.94
C LYS A 260 -18.85 -19.02 -18.34
N GLU A 261 -19.35 -19.07 -19.57
CA GLU A 261 -20.04 -20.25 -20.11
C GLU A 261 -19.10 -21.44 -20.31
N ARG A 262 -17.78 -21.20 -20.37
CA ARG A 262 -16.75 -22.19 -20.74
C ARG A 262 -15.79 -22.52 -19.60
N MET A 263 -15.59 -21.62 -18.65
CA MET A 263 -14.70 -21.84 -17.51
C MET A 263 -15.17 -21.08 -16.25
N PRO A 264 -14.79 -21.52 -15.04
CA PRO A 264 -15.03 -20.76 -13.82
C PRO A 264 -14.29 -19.43 -13.84
N ILE A 265 -15.02 -18.33 -13.62
CA ILE A 265 -14.46 -16.98 -13.53
C ILE A 265 -14.97 -16.29 -12.29
N PHE A 266 -14.05 -15.88 -11.42
CA PHE A 266 -14.32 -14.98 -10.33
C PHE A 266 -14.13 -13.53 -10.80
N ILE A 267 -15.16 -12.69 -10.64
CA ILE A 267 -15.05 -11.26 -10.88
C ILE A 267 -15.10 -10.54 -9.53
N GLY A 268 -14.07 -9.74 -9.27
CA GLY A 268 -13.97 -8.89 -8.09
C GLY A 268 -13.79 -7.42 -8.46
N ASP A 269 -13.93 -6.56 -7.45
CA ASP A 269 -13.68 -5.13 -7.58
C ASP A 269 -12.69 -4.68 -6.49
N PHE A 270 -11.99 -3.56 -6.72
CA PHE A 270 -11.14 -2.94 -5.71
C PHE A 270 -12.05 -2.32 -4.63
N GLY A 271 -12.12 -2.97 -3.46
CA GLY A 271 -12.90 -2.42 -2.36
C GLY A 271 -12.26 -1.15 -1.80
N ASP A 272 -12.99 -0.03 -1.80
CA ASP A 272 -12.58 1.30 -1.31
C ASP A 272 -11.08 1.56 -1.53
N ASP A 273 -10.70 1.73 -2.80
CA ASP A 273 -9.47 2.41 -3.17
C ASP A 273 -9.70 3.91 -2.90
N PRO A 274 -9.03 4.50 -1.88
CA PRO A 274 -9.18 5.93 -1.58
C PRO A 274 -8.61 6.85 -2.68
N TYR A 275 -7.99 6.28 -3.72
CA TYR A 275 -7.42 6.97 -4.87
C TYR A 275 -8.20 6.74 -6.18
N CYS A 276 -9.12 5.77 -6.24
CA CYS A 276 -10.10 5.67 -7.33
C CYS A 276 -11.43 6.31 -6.89
N ASN A 277 -11.54 7.63 -7.09
CA ASN A 277 -12.85 8.24 -7.17
C ASN A 277 -13.52 7.77 -8.48
N VAL A 278 -14.61 7.02 -8.36
CA VAL A 278 -15.61 6.87 -9.43
C VAL A 278 -16.37 8.20 -9.57
#